data_AF-A0A3D4ZVU4-F1
#
_entry.id   AF-A0A3D4ZVU4-F1
#
_cell.length_a   1.000
_cell.length_b   1.000
_cell.length_c   1.000
_cell.angle_alpha   90.00
_cell.angle_beta   90.00
_cell.angle_gamma   90.00
#
_symmetry.space_group_name_H-M   'P 1'
#
loop_
_entity.id
_entity.type
_entity.pdbx_description
1 polymer ?
#
loop_
_entity_poly.entity_id
_entity_poly.type
_entity_poly.pdbx_seq_one_letter_code
_entity_poly.pdbx_strand_id
1 'polypeptide(L)'
;MRREDLVTHDAQIARVHEIMAVYESMGIAVQYSLRGVPLHDLIATQDAIEREKYPLVLQHVRDGDLNVPIIVEEHFIDDAEVRYVLDGHCRTRAMIELGHSRIEAYVLFSPAGTFNSNFIAVARKYGNIRVKDLKMV
;
A
#
# COMPACT_ATOMS: atom_id res chain seq x y z
N MET A 1 -15.62 -12.15 5.76
CA MET A 1 -15.45 -10.76 6.23
C MET A 1 -16.84 -10.20 6.41
N ARG A 2 -17.16 -9.72 7.61
CA ARG A 2 -18.42 -9.03 7.92
C ARG A 2 -18.24 -7.55 7.58
N ARG A 3 -19.32 -6.77 7.43
CA ARG A 3 -19.25 -5.33 7.09
C ARG A 3 -18.44 -4.52 8.11
N GLU A 4 -18.45 -4.97 9.36
CA GLU A 4 -17.66 -4.44 10.49
C GLU A 4 -16.15 -4.74 10.40
N ASP A 5 -15.73 -5.67 9.54
CA ASP A 5 -14.32 -5.99 9.29
C ASP A 5 -13.73 -5.17 8.12
N LEU A 6 -14.53 -4.32 7.47
CA LEU A 6 -14.07 -3.47 6.36
C LEU A 6 -13.21 -2.32 6.89
N VAL A 7 -12.11 -2.06 6.20
CA VAL A 7 -11.25 -0.90 6.48
C VAL A 7 -12.07 0.39 6.30
N THR A 8 -11.95 1.31 7.24
CA THR A 8 -12.56 2.66 7.17
C THR A 8 -11.49 3.73 6.97
N HIS A 9 -11.89 4.93 6.52
CA HIS A 9 -10.97 6.06 6.40
C HIS A 9 -10.28 6.40 7.73
N ASP A 10 -11.05 6.46 8.83
CA ASP A 10 -10.50 6.81 10.14
C ASP A 10 -9.51 5.75 10.64
N ALA A 11 -9.83 4.47 10.46
CA ALA A 11 -8.91 3.39 10.79
C ALA A 11 -7.62 3.45 9.94
N GLN A 12 -7.75 3.81 8.67
CA GLN A 12 -6.60 3.96 7.77
C GLN A 12 -5.71 5.13 8.16
N ILE A 13 -6.29 6.27 8.56
CA ILE A 13 -5.53 7.43 9.06
C ILE A 13 -4.83 7.08 10.39
N ALA A 14 -5.51 6.39 11.30
CA ALA A 14 -4.89 5.92 12.54
C ALA A 14 -3.68 5.04 12.23
N ARG A 15 -3.79 4.12 11.27
CA ARG A 15 -2.68 3.29 10.81
C ARG A 15 -1.52 4.11 10.23
N VAL A 16 -1.80 5.15 9.44
CA VAL A 16 -0.76 6.07 8.94
C VAL A 16 0.02 6.68 10.11
N HIS A 17 -0.68 7.20 11.12
CA HIS A 17 -0.03 7.80 12.29
C HIS A 17 0.77 6.77 13.13
N GLU A 18 0.28 5.54 13.26
CA GLU A 18 1.02 4.45 13.91
C GLU A 18 2.35 4.16 13.17
N ILE A 19 2.31 4.07 11.84
CA ILE A 19 3.51 3.85 11.03
C ILE A 19 4.48 5.02 11.17
N MET A 20 3.98 6.26 11.14
CA MET A 20 4.79 7.45 11.33
C MET A 20 5.46 7.49 12.70
N ALA A 21 4.75 7.12 13.77
CA ALA A 21 5.30 7.04 15.12
C ALA A 21 6.46 6.02 15.21
N VAL A 22 6.37 4.90 14.48
CA VAL A 22 7.48 3.93 14.39
C VAL A 22 8.70 4.57 13.76
N TYR A 23 8.56 5.27 12.63
CA TYR A 23 9.68 5.98 12.01
C TYR A 23 10.26 7.08 12.90
N GLU A 24 9.40 7.85 13.58
CA GLU A 24 9.83 8.89 14.52
C GLU A 24 10.65 8.30 15.67
N SER A 25 10.26 7.15 16.22
CA SER A 25 11.02 6.43 17.25
C SER A 25 12.40 5.98 16.79
N MET A 26 12.60 5.84 15.46
CA MET A 26 13.88 5.53 14.83
C MET A 26 14.68 6.79 14.46
N GLY A 27 14.19 7.98 14.80
CA GLY A 27 14.80 9.26 14.42
C GLY A 27 14.60 9.65 12.96
N ILE A 28 13.62 9.04 12.27
CA ILE A 28 13.33 9.30 10.87
C ILE A 28 12.11 10.21 10.76
N ALA A 29 12.31 11.42 10.25
CA ALA A 29 11.22 12.35 9.98
C ALA A 29 10.49 11.94 8.70
N VAL A 30 9.24 11.53 8.83
CA VAL A 30 8.34 11.20 7.71
C VAL A 30 7.14 12.14 7.71
N GLN A 31 6.62 12.41 6.52
CA GLN A 31 5.38 13.13 6.28
C GLN A 31 4.47 12.28 5.39
N TYR A 32 3.21 12.67 5.26
CA TYR A 32 2.31 12.03 4.32
C TYR A 32 1.49 13.04 3.52
N SER A 33 1.07 12.62 2.34
CA SER A 33 0.12 13.35 1.50
C SER A 33 -0.86 12.38 0.86
N LEU A 34 -2.13 12.80 0.71
CA LEU A 34 -3.13 12.04 -0.05
C LEU A 34 -2.94 12.34 -1.54
N ARG A 35 -2.61 11.30 -2.34
CA ARG A 35 -2.35 11.42 -3.78
C ARG A 35 -2.90 10.22 -4.53
N GLY A 36 -3.32 10.42 -5.78
CA GLY A 36 -3.52 9.32 -6.71
C GLY A 36 -2.19 8.75 -7.17
N VAL A 37 -1.98 7.44 -7.12
CA VAL A 37 -0.73 6.76 -7.54
C VAL A 37 -0.99 5.72 -8.63
N PRO A 38 -0.04 5.46 -9.56
CA PRO A 38 -0.21 4.45 -10.59
C PRO A 38 -0.19 3.04 -9.99
N LEU A 39 -1.23 2.26 -10.26
CA LEU A 39 -1.43 0.94 -9.65
C LEU A 39 -0.39 -0.11 -10.10
N HIS A 40 0.01 -0.04 -11.37
CA HIS A 40 0.76 -1.11 -12.04
C HIS A 40 2.25 -1.16 -11.68
N ASP A 41 2.76 -0.12 -11.02
CA ASP A 41 4.16 0.03 -10.61
C ASP A 41 4.35 -0.13 -9.09
N LEU A 42 3.25 -0.36 -8.35
CA LEU A 42 3.30 -0.54 -6.91
C LEU A 42 4.00 -1.85 -6.54
N ILE A 43 5.02 -1.75 -5.68
CA ILE A 43 5.81 -2.88 -5.17
C ILE A 43 5.14 -3.45 -3.92
N ALA A 44 5.03 -4.76 -3.86
CA ALA A 44 4.50 -5.45 -2.69
C ALA A 44 5.55 -5.55 -1.57
N THR A 45 5.09 -5.40 -0.34
CA THR A 45 5.89 -5.66 0.88
C THR A 45 5.52 -6.99 1.54
N GLN A 46 4.55 -7.70 0.97
CA GLN A 46 4.16 -9.07 1.32
C GLN A 46 4.42 -10.01 0.12
N ASP A 47 4.49 -11.31 0.36
CA ASP A 47 4.89 -12.31 -0.64
C ASP A 47 3.72 -12.96 -1.39
N ALA A 48 2.48 -12.78 -0.91
CA ALA A 48 1.29 -13.34 -1.54
C ALA A 48 0.01 -12.58 -1.18
N ILE A 49 -1.08 -12.88 -1.90
CA ILE A 49 -2.45 -12.48 -1.58
C ILE A 49 -3.22 -13.71 -1.11
N GLU A 50 -3.96 -13.59 -0.01
CA GLU A 50 -4.82 -14.66 0.50
C GLU A 50 -5.98 -14.94 -0.47
N ARG A 51 -5.97 -16.11 -1.11
CA ARG A 51 -6.92 -16.50 -2.16
C ARG A 51 -8.36 -16.51 -1.67
N GLU A 52 -8.59 -16.97 -0.44
CA GLU A 52 -9.94 -17.10 0.12
C GLU A 52 -10.61 -15.74 0.39
N LYS A 53 -9.81 -14.73 0.76
CA LYS A 53 -10.31 -13.37 1.04
C LYS A 53 -10.52 -12.55 -0.23
N TYR A 54 -9.76 -12.84 -1.29
CA TYR A 54 -9.70 -12.00 -2.47
C TYR A 54 -11.05 -11.80 -3.20
N PRO A 55 -11.89 -12.84 -3.45
CA PRO A 55 -13.17 -12.66 -4.13
C PRO A 55 -14.10 -11.67 -3.42
N LEU A 56 -14.07 -11.68 -2.08
CA LEU A 56 -14.89 -10.79 -1.27
C LEU A 56 -14.39 -9.34 -1.34
N VAL A 57 -13.06 -9.14 -1.30
CA VAL A 57 -12.46 -7.82 -1.53
C VAL A 57 -12.81 -7.30 -2.92
N LEU A 58 -12.66 -8.14 -3.95
CA LEU A 58 -12.98 -7.78 -5.34
C LEU A 58 -14.44 -7.32 -5.49
N GLN A 59 -15.37 -8.04 -4.85
CA GLN A 59 -16.77 -7.67 -4.84
C GLN A 59 -16.99 -6.31 -4.17
N HIS A 60 -16.48 -6.09 -2.95
CA HIS A 60 -16.66 -4.81 -2.25
C HIS A 60 -16.02 -3.62 -2.98
N VAL A 61 -14.88 -3.83 -3.65
CA VAL A 61 -14.27 -2.79 -4.48
C VAL A 61 -15.16 -2.49 -5.70
N ARG A 62 -15.68 -3.52 -6.37
CA ARG A 62 -16.60 -3.36 -7.51
C ARG A 62 -17.89 -2.63 -7.12
N ASP A 63 -18.43 -2.94 -5.94
CA ASP A 63 -19.67 -2.36 -5.43
C ASP A 63 -19.47 -0.94 -4.85
N GLY A 64 -18.22 -0.47 -4.74
CA GLY A 64 -17.87 0.85 -4.21
C GLY A 64 -17.85 0.92 -2.68
N ASP A 65 -18.06 -0.19 -1.98
CA ASP A 65 -18.11 -0.29 -0.52
C ASP A 65 -16.73 -0.20 0.15
N LEU A 66 -15.64 -0.28 -0.63
CA LEU A 66 -14.27 -0.29 -0.13
C LEU A 66 -13.40 0.78 -0.80
N ASN A 67 -13.96 1.99 -0.95
CA ASN A 67 -13.23 3.15 -1.48
C ASN A 67 -12.41 3.86 -0.38
N VAL A 68 -11.48 3.14 0.24
CA VAL A 68 -10.55 3.71 1.22
C VAL A 68 -9.15 3.78 0.62
N PRO A 69 -8.42 4.90 0.76
CA PRO A 69 -7.05 5.00 0.28
C PRO A 69 -6.16 3.88 0.80
N ILE A 70 -5.20 3.45 -0.02
CA ILE A 70 -4.15 2.53 0.41
C ILE A 70 -3.04 3.30 1.14
N ILE A 71 -2.12 2.60 1.78
CA ILE A 71 -0.92 3.24 2.36
C ILE A 71 0.27 2.80 1.55
N VAL A 72 1.04 3.76 1.06
CA VAL A 72 2.28 3.51 0.33
C VAL A 72 3.42 4.32 0.91
N GLU A 73 4.61 3.79 0.78
CA GLU A 73 5.87 4.45 1.10
C GLU A 73 6.58 4.81 -0.20
N GLU A 74 6.99 6.06 -0.36
CA GLU A 74 7.62 6.58 -1.56
C GLU A 74 9.10 6.93 -1.31
N HIS A 75 9.94 6.49 -2.25
CA HIS A 75 11.37 6.69 -2.24
C HIS A 75 11.82 7.21 -3.60
N PHE A 76 12.88 8.01 -3.59
CA PHE A 76 13.58 8.38 -4.82
C PHE A 76 14.84 7.49 -4.94
N ILE A 77 14.88 6.64 -5.96
CA ILE A 77 15.95 5.66 -6.20
C ILE A 77 16.30 5.72 -7.68
N ASP A 78 17.58 5.88 -8.03
CA ASP A 78 18.07 5.90 -9.41
C ASP A 78 17.26 6.84 -10.33
N ASP A 79 17.01 8.06 -9.86
CA ASP A 79 16.22 9.10 -10.55
C ASP A 79 14.74 8.75 -10.81
N ALA A 80 14.19 7.79 -10.08
CA ALA A 80 12.79 7.38 -10.18
C ALA A 80 12.07 7.37 -8.83
N GLU A 81 10.78 7.71 -8.86
CA GLU A 81 9.86 7.51 -7.74
C GLU A 81 9.48 6.03 -7.65
N VAL A 82 9.88 5.38 -6.56
CA VAL A 82 9.57 3.98 -6.28
C VAL A 82 8.61 3.91 -5.10
N ARG A 83 7.50 3.18 -5.26
CA ARG A 83 6.42 3.11 -4.26
C ARG A 83 6.19 1.69 -3.78
N TYR A 84 6.19 1.50 -2.47
CA TYR A 84 5.98 0.23 -1.79
C TYR A 84 4.64 0.26 -1.05
N VAL A 85 3.77 -0.72 -1.28
CA VAL A 85 2.48 -0.82 -0.61
C VAL A 85 2.68 -1.34 0.80
N LEU A 86 2.34 -0.55 1.81
CA LEU A 86 2.38 -0.96 3.21
C LEU A 86 1.08 -1.63 3.63
N ASP A 87 -0.05 -1.12 3.14
CA ASP A 87 -1.37 -1.68 3.41
C ASP A 87 -2.29 -1.51 2.19
N GLY A 88 -3.11 -2.53 1.93
CA GLY A 88 -4.10 -2.51 0.84
C GLY A 88 -3.70 -3.29 -0.41
N HIS A 89 -2.86 -4.33 -0.31
CA HIS A 89 -2.46 -5.17 -1.45
C HIS A 89 -3.65 -5.84 -2.14
N CYS A 90 -4.61 -6.40 -1.39
CA CYS A 90 -5.80 -7.00 -1.97
C CYS A 90 -6.66 -5.97 -2.72
N ARG A 91 -6.83 -4.76 -2.14
CA ARG A 91 -7.56 -3.65 -2.78
C ARG A 91 -6.87 -3.20 -4.06
N THR A 92 -5.55 -3.06 -4.01
CA THR A 92 -4.70 -2.73 -5.16
C THR A 92 -4.87 -3.77 -6.27
N ARG A 93 -4.80 -5.06 -5.94
CA ARG A 93 -4.99 -6.15 -6.90
C ARG A 93 -6.39 -6.14 -7.52
N ALA A 94 -7.43 -5.93 -6.71
CA ALA A 94 -8.81 -5.83 -7.17
C ALA A 94 -9.01 -4.65 -8.12
N MET A 95 -8.48 -3.46 -7.79
CA MET A 95 -8.55 -2.29 -8.66
C MET A 95 -7.88 -2.52 -10.02
N ILE A 96 -6.73 -3.21 -10.03
CA ILE A 96 -6.05 -3.60 -11.28
C ILE A 96 -6.92 -4.55 -12.10
N GLU A 97 -7.50 -5.57 -11.47
CA GLU A 97 -8.37 -6.55 -12.15
C GLU A 97 -9.64 -5.91 -12.73
N LEU A 98 -10.16 -4.88 -12.06
CA LEU A 98 -11.30 -4.08 -12.53
C LEU A 98 -10.90 -3.04 -13.60
N GLY A 99 -9.62 -2.98 -14.00
CA GLY A 99 -9.14 -2.14 -15.10
C GLY A 99 -8.79 -0.70 -14.71
N HIS A 100 -8.69 -0.39 -13.41
CA HIS A 100 -8.26 0.94 -12.98
C HIS A 100 -6.75 1.13 -13.18
N SER A 101 -6.35 2.35 -13.52
CA SER A 101 -4.94 2.72 -13.70
C SER A 101 -4.32 3.39 -12.48
N ARG A 102 -5.15 3.99 -11.61
CA ARG A 102 -4.73 4.73 -10.42
C ARG A 102 -5.61 4.40 -9.21
N ILE A 103 -5.08 4.65 -8.03
CA ILE A 103 -5.78 4.54 -6.75
C ILE A 103 -5.35 5.69 -5.83
N GLU A 104 -6.25 6.15 -4.95
CA GLU A 104 -5.87 7.08 -3.90
C GLU A 104 -5.01 6.39 -2.84
N ALA A 105 -3.97 7.07 -2.39
CA ALA A 105 -3.05 6.57 -1.39
C ALA A 105 -2.61 7.67 -0.43
N TYR A 106 -2.50 7.31 0.85
CA TYR A 106 -1.65 8.05 1.78
C TYR A 106 -0.20 7.70 1.47
N VAL A 107 0.52 8.64 0.86
CA VAL A 107 1.90 8.46 0.46
C VAL A 107 2.82 9.00 1.53
N LEU A 108 3.49 8.10 2.24
CA LEU A 108 4.54 8.41 3.21
C LEU A 108 5.85 8.72 2.47
N PHE A 109 6.51 9.82 2.83
CA PHE A 109 7.80 10.22 2.27
C PHE A 109 8.62 10.97 3.33
N SER A 110 9.95 11.05 3.15
CA SER A 110 10.79 11.91 3.98
C SER A 110 11.28 13.12 3.18
N PRO A 111 11.13 14.36 3.70
CA PRO A 111 11.70 15.55 3.06
C PRO A 111 13.23 15.55 3.06
N ALA A 112 13.87 14.72 3.90
CA ALA A 112 15.32 14.53 3.91
C ALA A 112 15.83 13.60 2.78
N GLY A 113 14.93 13.04 1.95
CA GLY A 113 15.26 12.12 0.87
C GLY A 113 15.05 10.65 1.26
N THR A 114 15.88 9.76 0.75
CA THR A 114 15.79 8.31 1.00
C THR A 114 16.08 7.99 2.47
N PHE A 115 15.30 7.08 3.06
CA PHE A 115 15.43 6.69 4.46
C PHE A 115 15.38 5.16 4.62
N ASN A 116 15.88 4.68 5.75
CA ASN A 116 15.89 3.25 6.05
C ASN A 116 14.47 2.78 6.40
N SER A 117 13.98 1.78 5.67
CA SER A 117 12.67 1.16 5.91
C SER A 117 12.76 -0.36 5.93
N ASN A 118 12.24 -0.94 7.01
CA ASN A 118 12.13 -2.39 7.15
C ASN A 118 11.22 -2.99 6.07
N PHE A 119 10.17 -2.27 5.64
CA PHE A 119 9.27 -2.73 4.59
C PHE A 119 9.99 -2.88 3.25
N ILE A 120 10.87 -1.93 2.91
CA ILE A 120 11.70 -2.01 1.70
C ILE A 120 12.70 -3.15 1.80
N ALA A 121 13.33 -3.33 2.96
CA ALA A 121 14.26 -4.44 3.17
C ALA A 121 13.56 -5.80 2.92
N VAL A 122 12.32 -5.94 3.39
CA VAL A 122 11.47 -7.12 3.14
C VAL A 122 11.09 -7.23 1.65
N ALA A 123 10.62 -6.15 1.02
CA ALA A 123 10.27 -6.16 -0.40
C ALA A 123 11.46 -6.58 -1.29
N ARG A 124 12.66 -6.04 -1.00
CA ARG A 124 13.90 -6.41 -1.69
C ARG A 124 14.25 -7.87 -1.51
N LYS A 125 14.05 -8.43 -0.30
CA LYS A 125 14.25 -9.86 -0.04
C LYS A 125 13.34 -10.74 -0.89
N TYR A 126 12.13 -10.27 -1.19
CA TYR A 126 11.20 -10.94 -2.10
C TYR A 126 11.43 -10.59 -3.59
N GLY A 127 12.46 -9.81 -3.92
CA GLY A 127 12.80 -9.45 -5.29
C GLY A 127 12.00 -8.29 -5.87
N ASN A 128 11.40 -7.43 -5.02
CA ASN A 128 10.59 -6.28 -5.44
C ASN A 128 9.46 -6.65 -6.40
N ILE A 129 8.72 -7.71 -6.06
CA ILE A 129 7.56 -8.16 -6.84
C ILE A 129 6.49 -7.07 -6.83
N ARG A 130 5.95 -6.74 -8.00
CA ARG A 130 4.84 -5.80 -8.11
C ARG A 130 3.55 -6.44 -7.59
N VAL A 131 2.63 -5.65 -7.06
CA VAL A 131 1.35 -6.18 -6.54
C VAL A 131 0.57 -6.96 -7.60
N LYS A 132 0.65 -6.54 -8.88
CA LYS A 132 0.02 -7.26 -10.01
C LYS A 132 0.61 -8.65 -10.28
N ASP A 133 1.82 -8.91 -9.81
CA ASP A 133 2.55 -10.16 -10.04
C ASP A 133 2.58 -11.04 -8.77
N LEU A 134 1.91 -10.62 -7.69
CA LEU A 134 1.77 -11.43 -6.48
C LEU A 134 0.97 -12.70 -6.76
N LYS A 135 1.50 -13.83 -6.28
CA LYS A 135 0.79 -15.10 -6.26
C LYS A 135 -0.40 -15.05 -5.29
N MET A 136 -1.45 -15.80 -5.61
CA MET A 136 -2.56 -16.05 -4.69
C MET A 136 -2.36 -17.42 -4.02
N VAL A 137 -2.21 -17.40 -2.69
CA VAL A 137 -2.01 -18.59 -1.85
C VAL A 137 -3.24 -18.93 -1.04
#